data_AF-A0AAV6WVY9-F1
#
_entry.id   AF-A0AAV6WVY9-F1
#
_cell.length_a   1.000
_cell.length_b   1.000
_cell.length_c   1.000
_cell.angle_alpha   90.00
_cell.angle_beta   90.00
_cell.angle_gamma   90.00
#
_symmetry.space_group_name_H-M   'P 1'
#
loop_
_entity.id
_entity.type
_entity.pdbx_description
1 polymer ?
#
loop_
_entity_poly.entity_id
_entity_poly.type
_entity_poly.pdbx_seq_one_letter_code
_entity_poly.pdbx_strand_id
1 'polypeptide(L)'
;MYSDQDLFHYSLHTLYLITPPTILSLLFLTLYLITPPTILSLLFLTAPYGKHHRPGWGPAIPPPLAWFLMESPTIWLPLLLFPHGSNRRNPRALILISPPPTPLQTEMRIEA
;
A
#
# COMPACT_ATOMS: atom_id res chain seq x y z
N MET A 1 -32.84 -7.55 -30.08
CA MET A 1 -31.42 -7.48 -30.47
C MET A 1 -30.75 -6.66 -29.39
N TYR A 2 -29.93 -7.31 -28.57
CA TYR A 2 -29.34 -6.69 -27.38
C TYR A 2 -28.11 -5.88 -27.81
N SER A 3 -28.03 -4.61 -27.40
CA SER A 3 -26.95 -3.72 -27.84
C SER A 3 -25.64 -4.08 -27.13
N ASP A 4 -24.50 -4.00 -27.82
CA ASP A 4 -23.19 -4.27 -27.22
C ASP A 4 -22.94 -3.42 -25.97
N GLN A 5 -23.48 -2.20 -25.92
CA GLN A 5 -23.39 -1.33 -24.74
C GLN A 5 -24.07 -1.95 -23.51
N ASP A 6 -25.22 -2.57 -23.70
CA ASP A 6 -25.94 -3.22 -22.62
C ASP A 6 -25.15 -4.45 -22.13
N LEU A 7 -24.57 -5.25 -23.04
CA LEU A 7 -23.72 -6.41 -22.72
C LEU A 7 -22.56 -6.04 -21.81
N PHE A 8 -21.93 -4.89 -22.06
CA PHE A 8 -20.89 -4.34 -21.19
C PHE A 8 -21.42 -3.97 -19.81
N HIS A 9 -22.61 -3.35 -19.72
CA HIS A 9 -23.22 -3.00 -18.44
C HIS A 9 -23.58 -4.23 -17.59
N TYR A 10 -24.17 -5.29 -18.17
CA TYR A 10 -24.41 -6.51 -17.41
C TYR A 10 -23.12 -7.27 -17.10
N SER A 11 -22.12 -7.26 -17.98
CA SER A 11 -20.79 -7.85 -17.71
C SER A 11 -20.15 -7.26 -16.45
N LEU A 12 -20.11 -5.93 -16.33
CA LEU A 12 -19.55 -5.25 -15.16
C LEU A 12 -20.39 -5.49 -13.89
N HIS A 13 -21.71 -5.51 -14.02
CA HIS A 13 -22.62 -5.77 -12.90
C HIS A 13 -22.52 -7.22 -12.42
N THR A 14 -22.31 -8.17 -13.34
CA THR A 14 -22.13 -9.60 -13.02
C THR A 14 -20.75 -9.84 -12.40
N LEU A 15 -19.70 -9.16 -12.88
CA LEU A 15 -18.37 -9.20 -12.28
C LEU A 15 -18.36 -8.61 -10.86
N TYR A 16 -19.13 -7.54 -10.62
CA TYR A 16 -19.35 -6.94 -9.30
C TYR A 16 -20.13 -7.85 -8.34
N LEU A 17 -21.05 -8.68 -8.86
CA LEU A 17 -21.87 -9.62 -8.08
C LEU A 17 -21.19 -10.98 -7.83
N ILE A 18 -20.29 -11.43 -8.71
CA ILE A 18 -19.65 -12.77 -8.68
C ILE A 18 -18.57 -12.91 -7.60
N THR A 19 -17.93 -11.81 -7.22
CA THR A 19 -16.94 -11.79 -6.13
C THR A 19 -17.50 -10.92 -5.02
N PRO A 20 -17.71 -11.40 -3.78
CA PRO A 20 -17.93 -10.48 -2.68
C PRO A 20 -16.71 -9.57 -2.64
N PRO A 21 -16.86 -8.24 -2.83
CA PRO A 21 -15.71 -7.37 -2.77
C PRO A 21 -15.17 -7.44 -1.36
N THR A 22 -14.12 -8.23 -1.16
CA THR A 22 -13.41 -8.23 0.11
C THR A 22 -12.89 -6.81 0.30
N ILE A 23 -12.83 -6.35 1.55
CA ILE A 23 -12.35 -5.00 1.88
C ILE A 23 -11.03 -4.70 1.15
N LEU A 24 -10.15 -5.70 1.08
CA LEU A 24 -8.87 -5.65 0.36
C LEU A 24 -9.03 -5.37 -1.15
N SER A 25 -9.99 -6.03 -1.81
CA SER A 25 -10.27 -5.81 -3.24
C SER A 25 -10.75 -4.39 -3.52
N LEU A 26 -11.57 -3.80 -2.64
CA LEU A 26 -12.00 -2.40 -2.76
C LEU A 26 -10.85 -1.43 -2.52
N LEU A 27 -9.98 -1.71 -1.53
CA LEU A 27 -8.80 -0.89 -1.28
C LEU A 27 -7.87 -0.88 -2.50
N PHE A 28 -7.61 -2.04 -3.11
CA PHE A 28 -6.78 -2.07 -4.31
C PHE A 28 -7.44 -1.39 -5.52
N LEU A 29 -8.75 -1.58 -5.71
CA LEU A 29 -9.47 -0.91 -6.78
C LEU A 29 -9.42 0.61 -6.65
N THR A 30 -9.69 1.13 -5.45
CA THR A 30 -9.65 2.58 -5.19
C THR A 30 -8.26 3.18 -5.36
N LEU A 31 -7.21 2.49 -4.89
CA LEU A 31 -5.81 2.91 -5.11
C LEU A 31 -5.42 2.89 -6.60
N TYR A 32 -5.89 1.89 -7.35
CA TYR A 32 -5.67 1.86 -8.80
C TYR A 32 -6.39 3.02 -9.51
N LEU A 33 -7.61 3.34 -9.08
CA LEU A 33 -8.42 4.39 -9.70
C LEU A 33 -7.92 5.81 -9.42
N ILE A 34 -7.29 6.06 -8.26
CA ILE A 34 -6.71 7.37 -7.93
C ILE A 34 -5.38 7.64 -8.66
N THR A 35 -4.70 6.60 -9.14
CA THR A 35 -3.42 6.72 -9.84
C THR A 35 -3.47 7.62 -11.09
N PRO A 36 -4.39 7.40 -12.07
CA PRO A 36 -4.46 8.25 -13.27
C PRO A 36 -4.69 9.74 -13.00
N PRO A 37 -5.65 10.18 -12.15
CA PRO A 37 -5.82 11.60 -11.86
C PRO A 37 -4.62 12.19 -11.11
N THR A 38 -3.96 11.43 -10.24
CA THR A 38 -2.73 11.87 -9.57
C THR A 38 -1.60 12.10 -10.59
N ILE A 39 -1.35 11.16 -11.50
CA ILE A 39 -0.32 11.32 -12.54
C ILE A 39 -0.63 12.55 -13.39
N LEU A 40 -1.88 12.69 -13.87
CA LEU A 40 -2.27 13.81 -14.70
C LEU A 40 -2.10 15.15 -13.98
N SER A 41 -2.42 15.21 -12.69
CA SER A 41 -2.21 16.40 -11.87
C SER A 41 -0.73 16.74 -11.72
N LEU A 42 0.13 15.74 -11.45
CA LEU A 42 1.56 15.95 -11.24
C LEU A 42 2.32 16.39 -12.51
N LEU A 43 1.77 16.15 -13.71
CA LEU A 43 2.32 16.68 -14.96
C LEU A 43 2.23 18.22 -15.04
N PHE A 44 1.24 18.82 -14.39
CA PHE A 44 1.01 20.28 -14.42
C PHE A 44 1.34 20.96 -13.09
N LEU A 45 1.24 20.25 -11.96
CA LEU A 45 1.45 20.78 -10.62
C LEU A 45 2.60 20.05 -9.93
N THR A 46 3.63 20.78 -9.54
CA THR A 46 4.66 20.26 -8.63
C THR A 46 4.08 20.16 -7.23
N ALA A 47 4.10 18.96 -6.64
CA ALA A 47 3.63 18.75 -5.28
C ALA A 47 4.42 19.66 -4.30
N PRO A 48 3.73 20.42 -3.45
CA PRO A 48 4.29 21.49 -2.61
C PRO A 48 4.96 20.95 -1.33
N TYR A 49 5.86 19.98 -1.47
CA TYR A 49 6.58 19.38 -0.33
C TYR A 49 8.08 19.70 -0.41
N GLY A 50 8.72 19.84 0.76
CA GLY A 50 10.17 20.05 0.86
C GLY A 50 10.66 21.33 0.17
N LYS A 51 11.62 21.20 -0.76
CA LYS A 51 12.27 22.34 -1.45
C LYS A 51 11.31 23.18 -2.31
N HIS A 52 10.17 22.63 -2.70
CA HIS A 52 9.14 23.32 -3.49
C HIS A 52 7.98 23.85 -2.64
N HIS A 53 8.24 24.14 -1.35
CA HIS A 53 7.23 24.69 -0.44
C HIS A 53 6.64 25.99 -0.99
N ARG A 54 5.31 26.01 -1.17
CA ARG A 54 4.54 27.19 -1.58
C ARG A 54 3.43 27.47 -0.57
N PRO A 55 3.29 28.71 -0.06
CA PRO A 55 2.15 29.06 0.79
C PRO A 55 0.83 28.93 0.01
N GLY A 56 -0.24 28.49 0.68
CA GLY A 56 -1.58 28.36 0.09
C GLY A 56 -2.11 26.93 -0.09
N TRP A 57 -1.31 25.90 0.24
CA TRP A 57 -1.71 24.48 0.15
C TRP A 57 -2.29 23.88 1.45
N GLY A 58 -2.62 24.73 2.43
CA GLY A 58 -3.17 24.33 3.72
C GLY A 58 -2.18 24.50 4.89
N PRO A 59 -2.50 23.93 6.07
CA PRO A 59 -1.67 24.06 7.26
C PRO A 59 -0.33 23.33 7.07
N ALA A 60 0.77 24.02 7.38
CA ALA A 60 2.11 23.44 7.28
C ALA A 60 2.38 22.52 8.49
N ILE A 61 2.83 21.29 8.20
CA ILE A 61 3.26 20.30 9.19
C ILE A 61 4.79 20.24 9.18
N PRO A 62 5.46 20.14 10.35
CA PRO A 62 6.92 20.02 10.38
C PRO A 62 7.38 18.75 9.61
N PRO A 63 8.42 18.84 8.76
CA PRO A 63 8.83 17.75 7.87
C PRO A 63 9.06 16.38 8.57
N PRO A 64 9.70 16.30 9.75
CA PRO A 64 9.89 15.01 10.43
C PRO A 64 8.57 14.34 10.84
N LEU A 65 7.58 15.14 11.26
CA LEU A 65 6.27 14.63 11.66
C LEU A 65 5.47 14.15 10.45
N ALA A 66 5.51 14.91 9.35
CA ALA A 66 4.86 14.51 8.10
C ALA A 66 5.43 13.19 7.58
N TRP A 67 6.76 13.03 7.62
CA TRP A 67 7.43 11.81 7.19
C TRP A 67 7.09 10.63 8.09
N PHE A 68 7.15 10.81 9.42
CA PHE A 68 6.75 9.78 10.37
C PHE A 68 5.30 9.31 10.13
N LEU A 69 4.36 10.24 9.96
CA LEU A 69 2.96 9.92 9.71
C LEU A 69 2.76 9.18 8.38
N MET A 70 3.49 9.57 7.34
CA MET A 70 3.41 8.94 6.01
C MET A 70 3.98 7.52 5.99
N GLU A 71 5.09 7.27 6.68
CA GLU A 71 5.77 5.96 6.68
C GLU A 71 5.19 4.99 7.71
N SER A 72 4.60 5.51 8.79
CA SER A 72 4.04 4.70 9.88
C SER A 72 3.05 3.60 9.43
N PRO A 73 2.11 3.84 8.50
CA PRO A 73 1.13 2.82 8.10
C PRO A 73 1.80 1.60 7.47
N THR A 74 2.93 1.79 6.77
CA THR A 74 3.68 0.72 6.12
C THR A 74 4.17 -0.33 7.13
N ILE A 75 4.47 0.08 8.37
CA ILE A 75 4.96 -0.82 9.43
C ILE A 75 3.80 -1.30 10.30
N TRP A 76 2.94 -0.40 10.75
CA TRP A 76 1.89 -0.74 11.71
C TRP A 76 0.77 -1.59 11.10
N LEU A 77 0.38 -1.35 9.84
CA LEU A 77 -0.72 -2.09 9.22
C LEU A 77 -0.39 -3.59 9.08
N PRO A 78 0.77 -3.99 8.52
CA PRO A 78 1.15 -5.40 8.47
C PRO A 78 1.32 -5.99 9.86
N LEU A 79 1.94 -5.27 10.80
CA LEU A 79 2.17 -5.75 12.15
C LEU A 79 0.86 -6.07 12.90
N LEU A 80 -0.17 -5.25 12.72
CA LEU A 80 -1.48 -5.44 13.34
C LEU A 80 -2.34 -6.51 12.62
N LEU A 81 -2.21 -6.63 11.29
CA LEU A 81 -2.96 -7.60 10.49
C LEU A 81 -2.39 -9.01 10.59
N PHE A 82 -1.06 -9.15 10.68
CA PHE A 82 -0.35 -10.42 10.70
C PHE A 82 -0.85 -11.45 11.76
N PRO A 83 -1.08 -11.09 13.04
CA PRO A 83 -1.59 -12.04 14.04
C PRO A 83 -3.03 -12.53 13.78
N HIS A 84 -3.80 -11.80 12.97
CA HIS A 84 -5.17 -12.16 12.60
C HIS A 84 -5.24 -13.13 11.41
N GLY A 85 -4.11 -13.40 10.74
CA GLY A 85 -4.05 -14.34 9.63
C GLY A 85 -4.13 -15.81 10.07
N SER A 86 -4.86 -16.64 9.31
CA SER A 86 -4.97 -18.09 9.55
C SER A 86 -3.61 -18.81 9.57
N ASN A 87 -2.59 -18.25 8.90
CA ASN A 87 -1.24 -18.81 8.80
C ASN A 87 -0.26 -18.28 9.86
N ARG A 88 -0.72 -17.60 10.93
CA ARG A 88 0.17 -17.01 11.96
C ARG A 88 1.12 -17.99 12.65
N ARG A 89 0.78 -19.28 12.68
CA ARG A 89 1.60 -20.36 13.29
C ARG A 89 2.56 -21.03 12.31
N ASN A 90 2.55 -20.62 11.03
CA ASN A 90 3.45 -21.18 10.04
C ASN A 90 4.88 -20.69 10.30
N PRO A 91 5.88 -21.59 10.43
CA PRO A 91 7.27 -21.20 10.70
C PRO A 91 7.84 -20.25 9.63
N ARG A 92 7.38 -20.34 8.37
CA ARG A 92 7.77 -19.42 7.30
C ARG A 92 7.28 -17.99 7.55
N ALA A 93 6.08 -17.86 8.08
CA ALA A 93 5.50 -16.57 8.43
C ALA A 93 6.27 -15.94 9.62
N LEU A 94 6.62 -16.77 10.61
CA LEU A 94 7.42 -16.32 11.77
C LEU A 94 8.82 -15.84 11.37
N ILE A 95 9.47 -16.50 10.40
CA ILE A 95 10.77 -16.07 9.87
C ILE A 95 10.67 -14.69 9.19
N LEU A 96 9.57 -14.40 8.50
CA LEU A 96 9.35 -13.10 7.83
C LEU A 96 9.18 -11.94 8.82
N ILE A 97 8.65 -12.20 10.02
CA ILE A 97 8.42 -11.16 11.04
C ILE A 97 9.58 -11.08 12.05
N SER A 98 10.38 -12.15 12.17
CA SER A 98 11.53 -12.20 13.08
C SER A 98 12.73 -11.45 12.50
N PRO A 99 13.55 -10.79 13.33
CA PRO A 99 14.81 -10.24 12.88
C PRO A 99 15.67 -11.34 12.22
N PRO A 100 16.46 -11.00 11.19
CA PRO A 100 17.31 -11.97 10.51
C PRO A 100 18.20 -12.69 11.52
N PRO A 101 18.46 -13.99 11.34
CA PRO A 101 19.32 -14.73 12.25
C PRO A 101 20.67 -14.04 12.32
N THR A 102 21.10 -13.71 13.54
CA THR A 102 22.40 -13.09 13.76
C THR A 102 23.47 -14.03 13.21
N PRO A 103 24.38 -13.57 12.34
CA PRO A 103 25.45 -14.42 11.84
C PRO A 103 26.23 -14.96 13.03
N LEU A 104 26.38 -16.28 13.08
CA LEU A 104 27.15 -16.96 14.12
C LEU A 104 28.58 -16.42 14.06
N GLN A 105 29.17 -16.10 15.21
CA GLN A 105 30.55 -15.61 15.33
C GLN A 105 31.59 -16.53 14.64
N THR A 106 31.21 -17.76 14.33
CA THR A 106 31.98 -18.73 13.55
C THR A 106 32.35 -18.23 12.14
N GLU A 107 31.47 -17.50 11.45
CA GLU A 107 31.74 -17.00 10.08
C GLU A 107 32.73 -15.83 10.10
N MET A 108 32.74 -15.01 11.16
CA MET A 108 33.69 -13.90 11.32
C MET A 108 35.11 -14.36 11.62
N ARG A 109 35.30 -15.63 12.01
CA ARG A 109 36.62 -16.21 12.32
C ARG A 109 37.29 -16.86 11.11
N ILE A 110 36.55 -17.08 10.01
CA ILE A 110 37.05 -17.76 8.82
C ILE A 110 37.53 -16.75 7.76
N GLU A 111 37.09 -15.48 7.85
CA GLU A 111 37.48 -14.41 6.91
C GLU A 111 38.52 -13.41 7.47
N ALA A 112 39.19 -13.72 8.59
CA ALA A 112 40.25 -12.91 9.20
C ALA A 112 41.56 -13.70 9.31
#